data_AF-A0A0G0NYW2-F1
#
_entry.id   AF-A0A0G0NYW2-F1
#
_cell.length_a   1.000
_cell.length_b   1.000
_cell.length_c   1.000
_cell.angle_alpha   90.00
_cell.angle_beta   90.00
_cell.angle_gamma   90.00
#
_symmetry.space_group_name_H-M   'P 1'
#
loop_
_entity.id
_entity.type
_entity.pdbx_description
1 polymer ?
#
loop_
_entity_poly.entity_id
_entity_poly.type
_entity_poly.pdbx_seq_one_letter_code
_entity_poly.pdbx_strand_id
1 'polypeptide(L)' 'MFFRKKRGLNYFIKNFFVVVGIVLVWRGIWYLLDAFDLLFFGQNHFWTALGGLFVGLLMLYLPDKDFKEIEKL' A
#
# COMPACT_ATOMS: atom_id res chain seq x y z
N MET A 1 -4.84 44.80 -19.28
CA MET A 1 -5.07 44.08 -18.00
C MET A 1 -4.94 42.58 -18.24
N PHE A 2 -3.73 41.99 -18.26
CA PHE A 2 -3.54 40.60 -18.73
C PHE A 2 -2.46 39.78 -17.98
N PHE A 3 -2.27 40.00 -16.68
CA PHE A 3 -1.30 39.19 -15.89
C PHE A 3 -1.88 38.74 -14.55
N ARG A 4 -2.71 37.69 -14.55
CA ARG A 4 -3.13 36.98 -13.33
C ARG A 4 -3.19 35.45 -13.44
N LYS A 5 -2.72 34.86 -14.55
CA LYS A 5 -2.90 33.42 -14.86
C LYS A 5 -1.78 32.49 -14.35
N LYS A 6 -0.58 33.02 -14.01
CA LYS A 6 0.60 32.20 -13.64
C LYS A 6 0.50 31.47 -12.28
N ARG A 7 -0.35 31.93 -11.34
CA ARG A 7 -0.43 31.32 -10.00
C ARG A 7 -1.20 30.00 -9.95
N GLY A 8 -2.25 29.85 -10.76
CA GLY A 8 -3.07 28.62 -10.78
C GLY A 8 -2.32 27.43 -11.39
N LEU A 9 -1.60 27.65 -12.49
CA LEU A 9 -0.87 26.58 -13.16
C LEU A 9 0.27 26.01 -12.30
N ASN A 10 1.03 26.88 -11.63
CA ASN A 10 2.12 26.44 -10.77
C ASN A 10 1.62 25.66 -9.55
N TYR A 11 0.47 26.05 -9.00
CA TYR A 11 -0.20 25.34 -7.91
C TYR A 11 -0.72 23.96 -8.36
N PHE A 12 -1.34 23.89 -9.53
CA PHE A 12 -1.84 22.65 -10.10
C PHE A 12 -0.70 21.66 -10.37
N ILE A 13 0.37 22.11 -11.04
CA ILE A 13 1.55 21.28 -11.32
C ILE A 13 2.16 20.76 -10.01
N LYS A 14 2.33 21.63 -9.01
CA LYS A 14 2.88 21.24 -7.71
C LYS A 14 2.06 20.12 -7.05
N ASN A 15 0.74 20.27 -7.00
CA ASN A 15 -0.13 19.26 -6.38
C ASN A 15 -0.16 17.96 -7.18
N PHE A 16 -0.16 18.05 -8.51
CA PHE A 16 -0.10 16.88 -9.37
C PHE A 16 1.18 16.06 -9.10
N PHE A 17 2.34 16.72 -9.01
CA PHE A 17 3.60 16.04 -8.66
C PHE A 17 3.59 15.42 -7.26
N VAL A 18 2.95 16.08 -6.28
CA VAL A 18 2.79 15.51 -4.93
C VAL A 18 1.96 14.22 -4.98
N VAL A 19 0.81 14.24 -5.65
CA VAL A 19 -0.05 13.06 -5.77
C VAL A 19 0.67 11.93 -6.52
N VAL A 20 1.28 12.24 -7.65
CA VAL A 20 2.05 11.26 -8.43
C VAL A 20 3.21 10.71 -7.59
N GLY A 21 3.92 11.56 -6.85
CA GLY A 21 5.00 11.14 -5.96
C GLY A 21 4.51 10.17 -4.88
N ILE A 22 3.39 10.46 -4.23
CA ILE A 22 2.80 9.56 -3.22
C ILE A 22 2.40 8.22 -3.84
N VAL A 23 1.77 8.23 -5.01
CA VAL A 23 1.38 7.00 -5.73
C VAL A 23 2.61 6.19 -6.13
N LEU A 24 3.68 6.83 -6.60
CA LEU A 24 4.92 6.17 -6.99
C LEU A 24 5.64 5.57 -5.78
N VAL A 25 5.68 6.28 -4.64
CA VAL A 25 6.26 5.74 -3.39
C VAL A 25 5.45 4.54 -2.92
N TRP A 26 4.12 4.64 -2.88
CA TRP A 26 3.26 3.52 -2.53
C TRP A 26 3.49 2.30 -3.43
N ARG A 27 3.49 2.50 -4.76
CA ARG A 27 3.78 1.44 -5.73
C ARG A 27 5.19 0.86 -5.55
N GLY A 28 6.18 1.70 -5.31
CA GLY A 28 7.57 1.28 -5.08
C GLY A 28 7.69 0.37 -3.86
N ILE A 29 6.95 0.65 -2.78
CA ILE A 29 6.91 -0.20 -1.59
C ILE A 29 6.33 -1.58 -1.93
N TRP A 30 5.25 -1.66 -2.72
CA TRP A 30 4.71 -2.94 -3.17
C TRP A 30 5.71 -3.74 -3.98
N TYR A 31 6.41 -3.12 -4.93
CA TYR A 31 7.42 -3.82 -5.73
C TYR A 31 8.63 -4.26 -4.91
N LEU A 32 9.05 -3.47 -3.92
CA LEU A 32 10.10 -3.86 -2.98
C LEU A 32 9.67 -5.06 -2.12
N LEU A 33 8.43 -5.05 -1.62
CA LEU A 33 7.88 -6.16 -0.85
C LEU A 33 7.72 -7.42 -1.71
N ASP A 34 7.26 -7.28 -2.94
CA ASP A 34 7.09 -8.39 -3.90
C ASP A 34 8.45 -8.97 -4.33
N ALA A 35 9.45 -8.11 -4.58
CA ALA A 35 10.81 -8.54 -4.86
C ALA A 35 11.47 -9.20 -3.64
N PHE A 36 11.21 -8.69 -2.44
CA PHE A 36 11.66 -9.31 -1.20
C PHE A 36 11.01 -10.68 -1.02
N ASP A 37 9.71 -10.80 -1.26
CA ASP A 37 8.99 -12.07 -1.21
C ASP A 37 9.60 -13.07 -2.21
N LEU A 38 9.84 -12.64 -3.44
CA LEU A 38 10.40 -13.47 -4.50
C LEU A 38 11.84 -13.91 -4.21
N LEU A 39 12.68 -13.04 -3.64
CA LEU A 39 14.07 -13.33 -3.31
C LEU A 39 14.23 -14.23 -2.08
N PHE A 40 13.38 -14.05 -1.06
CA PHE A 40 13.48 -14.82 0.20
C PHE A 40 12.68 -16.13 0.17
N PHE A 41 11.56 -16.17 -0.55
CA PHE A 41 10.64 -17.31 -0.56
C PHE A 41 10.59 -18.07 -1.89
N GLY A 42 11.36 -17.63 -2.90
CA GLY A 42 11.77 -18.47 -4.03
C GLY A 42 10.63 -19.15 -4.79
N GLN A 43 9.60 -18.39 -5.20
CA GLN A 43 8.40 -18.84 -5.93
C GLN A 43 7.52 -19.89 -5.22
N ASN A 44 7.85 -20.30 -3.99
CA ASN A 44 7.04 -21.27 -3.27
C ASN A 44 5.89 -20.55 -2.56
N HIS A 45 4.88 -20.13 -3.35
CA HIS A 45 3.69 -19.38 -2.93
C HIS A 45 2.94 -19.97 -1.73
N PHE A 46 3.19 -21.24 -1.41
CA PHE A 46 2.58 -21.91 -0.27
C PHE A 46 2.99 -21.29 1.07
N TRP A 47 4.28 -21.00 1.27
CA TRP A 47 4.77 -20.49 2.56
C TRP A 47 4.43 -19.01 2.77
N THR A 48 4.41 -18.23 1.70
CA THR A 48 4.05 -16.80 1.74
C THR A 48 2.55 -16.60 1.87
N ALA A 49 1.73 -17.44 1.23
CA ALA A 49 0.29 -17.48 1.46
C ALA A 49 -0.04 -17.90 2.92
N LEU A 50 0.66 -18.89 3.45
CA LEU A 50 0.47 -19.33 4.84
C LEU A 50 0.92 -18.24 5.83
N GLY A 51 2.06 -17.60 5.59
CA GLY A 51 2.54 -16.46 6.38
C GLY A 51 1.58 -15.27 6.34
N GLY A 52 1.10 -14.90 5.15
CA GLY A 52 0.09 -13.85 4.97
C GLY A 52 -1.24 -14.17 5.65
N LEU A 53 -1.68 -15.43 5.63
CA LEU A 53 -2.85 -15.91 6.37
C LEU A 53 -2.66 -15.72 7.88
N PHE A 54 -1.53 -16.16 8.44
CA PHE A 54 -1.24 -16.02 9.87
C PHE A 54 -1.11 -14.56 10.29
N VAL A 55 -0.44 -13.72 9.49
CA VAL A 55 -0.30 -12.28 9.76
C VAL A 55 -1.66 -11.58 9.66
N GLY A 56 -2.48 -11.91 8.67
CA GLY A 56 -3.84 -11.37 8.53
C GLY A 56 -4.74 -11.76 9.71
N LEU A 57 -4.68 -13.03 10.14
CA LEU A 57 -5.39 -13.50 11.33
C LEU A 57 -4.89 -12.81 12.61
N LEU A 58 -3.57 -12.64 12.76
CA LEU A 58 -2.98 -11.91 13.89
C LEU A 58 -3.41 -10.45 13.90
N MET A 59 -3.48 -9.80 12.74
CA MET A 59 -3.90 -8.40 12.62
C MET A 59 -5.37 -8.21 12.95
N LEU A 60 -6.24 -9.17 12.58
CA LEU A 60 -7.65 -9.18 13.00
C LEU A 60 -7.82 -9.54 14.47
N TYR A 61 -6.94 -10.40 15.00
CA TYR A 61 -6.99 -10.81 16.40
C TYR A 61 -6.46 -9.73 17.36
N LEU A 62 -5.44 -8.97 16.99
CA LEU A 62 -4.81 -7.97 17.85
C LEU A 62 -5.74 -6.88 18.42
N PRO A 63 -6.63 -6.25 17.63
CA PRO A 63 -7.50 -5.18 18.13
C PRO A 63 -8.59 -5.70 19.06
N ASP A 64 -9.26 -6.79 18.71
CA ASP A 64 -10.46 -7.25 19.42
C ASP A 64 -10.21 -8.46 20.34
N LYS A 65 -9.07 -9.14 20.19
CA LYS A 65 -8.69 -10.41 20.88
C LYS A 65 -9.77 -11.50 20.79
N ASP A 66 -10.70 -11.37 19.86
CA ASP A 66 -11.91 -12.18 19.76
C ASP A 66 -12.29 -12.30 18.28
N PHE A 67 -12.53 -13.52 17.80
CA PHE A 67 -12.76 -13.79 16.36
C PHE A 67 -14.24 -13.69 15.94
N LYS A 68 -15.04 -12.89 16.66
CA LYS A 68 -16.50 -12.81 16.47
C LYS A 68 -16.94 -12.28 15.10
N GLU A 69 -16.09 -11.52 14.43
CA GLU A 69 -16.34 -10.99 13.08
C GLU A 69 -16.28 -12.09 12.01
N ILE A 70 -15.43 -13.11 12.18
CA ILE A 70 -15.28 -14.22 11.21
C ILE A 70 -16.41 -15.25 11.36
N GLU A 71 -16.99 -15.38 12.56
CA GLU A 71 -18.10 -16.28 12.86
C GLU A 71 -19.44 -15.83 12.23
N LYS A 72 -19.54 -14.57 11.79
CA LYS A 72 -20.75 -14.01 11.16
C LYS A 72 -20.79 -14.14 9.62
N LEU A 73 -19.70 -14.58 9.00
CA LEU A 73 -19.58 -14.82 7.55
C LEU A 73 -19.91 -16.28 7.22
#